data_AF-A0A9D6DJW7-F1
#
_entry.id   AF-A0A9D6DJW7-F1
#
_cell.length_a   1.000
_cell.length_b   1.000
_cell.length_c   1.000
_cell.angle_alpha   90.00
_cell.angle_beta   90.00
_cell.angle_gamma   90.00
#
_symmetry.space_group_name_H-M   'P 1'
#
loop_
_entity.id
_entity.type
_entity.pdbx_description
1 polymer ?
#
loop_
_entity_poly.entity_id
_entity_poly.type
_entity_poly.pdbx_seq_one_letter_code
_entity_poly.pdbx_strand_id
1 'polypeptide(L)'
;MLTNLGRICSPAVRYRTGDRVRVAGGPCPCGRTFLRLEGGILGRLDDMLIVRGINVFPAVIEGVVRRFPAIDEFQIEVFRDGELDEVRVLVELDDPAGVRPLQEAFREALGIRLQVAAVPPRSLPRWELKARRVVRR
;
A
#
# COMPACT_ATOMS: atom_id res chain seq x y z
N MET A 1 -7.23 18.15 -1.71
CA MET A 1 -8.20 18.81 -2.62
C MET A 1 -7.43 19.53 -3.70
N LEU A 2 -7.91 19.60 -4.93
CA LEU A 2 -7.22 20.23 -6.06
C LEU A 2 -8.11 21.26 -6.76
N THR A 3 -7.53 22.39 -7.17
CA THR A 3 -8.18 23.40 -8.01
C THR A 3 -7.24 23.74 -9.17
N ASN A 4 -7.71 23.67 -10.41
CA ASN A 4 -6.92 24.08 -11.57
C ASN A 4 -6.89 25.62 -11.67
N LEU A 5 -5.71 26.20 -11.94
CA LEU A 5 -5.55 27.66 -12.11
C LEU A 5 -5.35 28.10 -13.57
N GLY A 6 -5.05 27.18 -14.49
CA GLY A 6 -4.76 27.49 -15.90
C GLY A 6 -5.53 26.64 -16.91
N ARG A 7 -6.56 25.91 -16.48
CA ARG A 7 -7.34 25.03 -17.34
C ARG A 7 -8.68 25.69 -17.68
N ILE A 8 -8.87 26.01 -18.96
CA ILE A 8 -10.06 26.73 -19.44
C ILE A 8 -11.27 25.79 -19.59
N CYS A 9 -11.05 24.58 -20.13
CA CYS A 9 -12.12 23.60 -20.33
C CYS A 9 -12.08 22.50 -19.26
N SER A 10 -13.22 22.28 -18.60
CA SER A 10 -13.41 21.33 -17.49
C SER A 10 -12.43 21.53 -16.32
N PRO A 11 -12.41 22.72 -15.68
CA PRO A 11 -11.59 22.93 -14.49
C PRO A 11 -12.15 22.13 -13.31
N ALA A 12 -11.27 21.42 -12.62
CA ALA A 12 -11.57 20.87 -11.31
C ALA A 12 -11.53 22.02 -10.28
N VAL A 13 -12.60 22.21 -9.52
CA VAL A 13 -12.69 23.19 -8.42
C VAL A 13 -12.89 22.46 -7.11
N ARG A 14 -11.95 22.61 -6.17
CA ARG A 14 -11.93 21.89 -4.88
C ARG A 14 -12.16 20.38 -5.01
N TYR A 15 -11.70 19.78 -6.10
CA TYR A 15 -11.92 18.37 -6.38
C TYR A 15 -11.27 17.50 -5.31
N ARG A 16 -12.03 16.55 -4.78
CA ARG A 16 -11.58 15.59 -3.78
C ARG A 16 -10.94 14.40 -4.50
N THR A 17 -9.62 14.28 -4.40
CA THR A 17 -8.88 13.20 -5.08
C THR A 17 -9.02 11.84 -4.39
N GLY A 18 -9.37 11.82 -3.11
CA GLY A 18 -9.43 10.61 -2.29
C GLY A 18 -8.06 10.13 -1.81
N ASP A 19 -6.98 10.86 -2.11
CA ASP A 19 -5.64 10.45 -1.70
C ASP A 19 -5.33 10.84 -0.25
N ARG A 20 -4.60 9.96 0.44
CA ARG A 20 -4.01 10.19 1.75
C ARG A 20 -2.58 10.68 1.56
N VAL A 21 -2.27 11.82 2.16
CA VAL A 21 -0.94 12.45 2.07
C VAL A 21 -0.52 12.95 3.45
N ARG A 22 0.79 13.15 3.65
CA ARG A 22 1.33 13.84 4.83
C ARG A 22 2.04 15.11 4.38
N VAL A 23 1.65 16.25 4.95
CA VAL A 23 2.34 17.52 4.68
C VAL A 23 3.66 17.52 5.45
N ALA A 24 4.76 17.77 4.75
CA ALA A 24 6.07 17.82 5.36
C ALA A 24 6.23 19.11 6.17
N GLY A 25 6.87 19.01 7.34
CA GLY A 25 7.29 20.18 8.11
C GLY A 25 8.55 20.81 7.53
N GLY A 26 8.59 22.14 7.50
CA GLY A 26 9.80 22.91 7.20
C GLY A 26 10.12 23.14 5.71
N PRO A 27 11.16 23.95 5.43
CA PRO A 27 11.56 24.32 4.08
C PRO A 27 12.12 23.13 3.29
N CYS A 28 11.95 23.16 1.97
CA CYS A 28 12.47 22.12 1.09
C CYS A 28 13.97 22.35 0.79
N PRO A 29 14.82 21.31 0.77
CA PRO A 29 16.25 21.44 0.42
C PRO A 29 16.51 22.07 -0.95
N CYS A 30 15.56 22.01 -1.89
CA CYS A 30 15.70 22.63 -3.21
C CYS A 30 15.40 24.14 -3.24
N GLY A 31 15.10 24.77 -2.09
CA GLY A 31 14.84 26.21 -1.97
C GLY A 31 13.44 26.66 -2.41
N ARG A 32 12.62 25.78 -2.99
CA ARG A 32 11.22 26.11 -3.35
C ARG A 32 10.35 26.25 -2.11
N THR A 33 9.42 27.20 -2.16
CA THR A 33 8.47 27.53 -1.08
C THR A 33 7.12 26.82 -1.21
N PHE A 34 6.99 25.88 -2.15
CA PHE A 34 5.75 25.11 -2.31
C PHE A 34 5.51 24.13 -1.16
N LEU A 35 4.24 23.84 -0.91
CA LEU A 35 3.84 22.77 0.01
C LEU A 35 4.44 21.45 -0.46
N ARG A 36 5.16 20.78 0.44
CA ARG A 36 5.80 19.49 0.19
C ARG A 36 5.01 18.36 0.83
N LEU A 37 4.85 17.26 0.11
CA LEU A 37 4.25 16.04 0.62
C LEU A 37 5.35 15.05 1.00
N GLU A 38 5.44 14.70 2.28
CA GLU A 38 6.39 13.72 2.78
C GLU A 38 5.94 12.32 2.36
N GLY A 39 6.82 11.58 1.67
CA GLY A 39 6.48 10.26 1.13
C GLY A 39 5.50 10.30 -0.05
N GLY A 40 5.18 11.48 -0.59
CA GLY A 40 4.29 11.62 -1.75
C GLY A 40 2.84 11.25 -1.43
N ILE A 41 2.20 10.49 -2.33
CA ILE A 41 0.86 9.93 -2.13
C ILE A 41 0.99 8.63 -1.34
N LEU A 42 0.53 8.64 -0.10
CA LEU A 42 0.65 7.51 0.83
C LEU A 42 -0.38 6.42 0.56
N GLY A 43 -1.41 6.69 -0.24
CA GLY A 43 -2.47 5.75 -0.60
C GLY A 43 -3.77 6.45 -0.94
N ARG A 44 -4.81 5.67 -1.20
CA ARG A 44 -6.17 6.17 -1.41
C ARG A 44 -7.06 5.78 -0.24
N LEU A 45 -7.97 6.67 0.15
CA LEU A 45 -8.98 6.41 1.17
C LEU A 45 -9.90 5.25 0.79
N ASP A 46 -10.17 5.08 -0.50
CA ASP A 46 -11.07 4.04 -1.03
C ASP A 46 -10.40 2.65 -1.15
N ASP A 47 -9.06 2.59 -1.17
CA ASP A 47 -8.29 1.35 -1.27
C ASP A 47 -8.04 0.71 0.12
N MET A 48 -8.71 1.20 1.16
CA MET A 48 -8.58 0.72 2.54
C MET A 48 -9.22 -0.66 2.72
N LEU A 49 -8.49 -1.56 3.37
CA LEU A 49 -8.96 -2.88 3.78
C LEU A 49 -9.29 -2.84 5.27
N ILE A 50 -10.43 -3.40 5.67
CA ILE A 50 -10.78 -3.57 7.08
C ILE A 50 -10.44 -5.00 7.45
N VAL A 51 -9.45 -5.21 8.32
CA VAL A 51 -9.02 -6.54 8.76
C VAL A 51 -9.29 -6.65 10.24
N ARG A 52 -10.23 -7.51 10.64
CA ARG A 52 -10.65 -7.66 12.05
C ARG A 52 -10.97 -6.33 12.76
N GLY A 53 -11.62 -5.41 12.04
CA GLY A 53 -11.97 -4.07 12.55
C GLY A 53 -10.84 -3.05 12.54
N ILE A 54 -9.67 -3.37 11.99
CA ILE A 54 -8.52 -2.47 11.88
C ILE A 54 -8.33 -2.03 10.42
N ASN A 55 -8.12 -0.73 10.23
CA ASN A 55 -7.91 -0.13 8.91
C ASN A 55 -6.48 -0.37 8.42
N VAL A 56 -6.34 -1.14 7.35
CA VAL A 56 -5.07 -1.49 6.72
C VAL A 56 -5.02 -0.91 5.31
N PHE A 57 -3.92 -0.23 4.98
CA PHE A 57 -3.71 0.36 3.65
C PHE A 57 -2.71 -0.50 2.87
N PRO A 58 -3.01 -0.88 1.61
CA PRO A 58 -2.09 -1.65 0.76
C PRO A 58 -0.70 -1.02 0.62
N ALA A 59 -0.61 0.32 0.63
CA ALA A 59 0.66 1.03 0.56
C ALA A 59 1.56 0.82 1.80
N VAL A 60 0.97 0.62 2.98
CA VAL A 60 1.74 0.27 4.19
C VAL A 60 2.27 -1.15 4.07
N ILE A 61 1.45 -2.07 3.55
CA ILE A 61 1.88 -3.44 3.28
C ILE A 61 3.06 -3.44 2.31
N GLU A 62 2.92 -2.72 1.20
CA GLU A 62 4.00 -2.53 0.22
C GLU A 62 5.26 -1.96 0.86
N GLY A 63 5.13 -0.92 1.68
CA GLY A 63 6.27 -0.31 2.37
C GLY A 63 7.01 -1.24 3.32
N VAL A 64 6.34 -2.26 3.88
CA VAL A 64 6.98 -3.31 4.69
C VAL A 64 7.65 -4.35 3.80
N VAL A 65 6.93 -4.87 2.78
CA VAL A 65 7.47 -5.88 1.84
C VAL A 65 8.73 -5.36 1.16
N ARG A 66 8.73 -4.10 0.72
CA ARG A 66 9.87 -3.47 0.05
C ARG A 66 11.13 -3.31 0.91
N ARG A 67 11.07 -3.57 2.23
CA ARG A 67 12.27 -3.64 3.09
C ARG A 67 13.04 -4.95 2.94
N PHE A 68 12.42 -5.97 2.33
CA PHE A 68 13.00 -7.29 2.15
C PHE A 68 13.40 -7.47 0.67
N PRO A 69 14.67 -7.29 0.32
CA PRO A 69 15.12 -7.35 -1.08
C PRO A 69 15.03 -8.75 -1.70
N ALA A 70 14.85 -9.80 -0.88
CA ALA A 70 14.66 -11.17 -1.34
C ALA A 70 13.29 -11.43 -1.96
N ILE A 71 12.34 -10.49 -1.84
CA ILE A 71 10.98 -10.63 -2.37
C ILE A 71 10.90 -9.97 -3.75
N ASP A 72 10.65 -10.75 -4.79
CA ASP A 72 10.51 -10.24 -6.17
C ASP A 72 9.13 -9.58 -6.36
N GLU A 73 8.06 -10.32 -6.08
CA GLU A 73 6.67 -9.86 -6.22
C GLU A 73 5.78 -10.28 -5.04
N PHE A 74 4.70 -9.53 -4.82
CA PHE A 74 3.70 -9.84 -3.79
C PHE A 74 2.26 -9.56 -4.22
N GLN A 75 1.33 -10.26 -3.60
CA GLN A 75 -0.11 -10.08 -3.78
C GLN A 75 -0.82 -10.07 -2.42
N ILE A 76 -1.86 -9.25 -2.31
CA ILE A 76 -2.73 -9.15 -1.14
C ILE A 76 -4.05 -9.83 -1.50
N GLU A 77 -4.31 -10.97 -0.90
CA GLU A 77 -5.56 -11.71 -1.00
C GLU A 77 -6.47 -11.32 0.16
N VAL A 78 -7.64 -10.78 -0.16
CA VAL A 78 -8.71 -10.47 0.79
C VAL A 78 -9.74 -11.57 0.65
N PHE A 79 -10.06 -12.24 1.74
CA PHE A 79 -11.04 -13.32 1.77
C PHE A 79 -11.90 -13.20 3.03
N ARG A 80 -13.07 -13.82 3.00
CA ARG A 80 -13.99 -13.82 4.14
C ARG A 80 -13.84 -15.08 4.96
N ASP A 81 -13.59 -14.94 6.26
CA ASP A 81 -13.58 -16.05 7.21
C ASP A 81 -14.70 -15.83 8.24
N GLY A 82 -15.83 -16.51 8.04
CA GLY A 82 -17.07 -16.23 8.74
C GLY A 82 -17.62 -14.83 8.39
N GLU A 83 -17.83 -14.00 9.42
CA GLU A 83 -18.36 -12.63 9.28
C GLU A 83 -17.26 -11.56 9.08
N LEU A 84 -15.99 -11.92 9.24
CA LEU A 84 -14.86 -10.98 9.21
C LEU A 84 -14.06 -11.08 7.91
N ASP A 85 -13.62 -9.93 7.43
CA ASP A 85 -12.64 -9.85 6.34
C ASP A 85 -11.25 -10.16 6.90
N GLU A 86 -10.58 -11.13 6.27
CA GLU A 86 -9.22 -11.56 6.53
C GLU A 86 -8.32 -11.19 5.35
N VAL A 87 -7.03 -11.01 5.64
CA VAL A 87 -6.03 -10.67 4.62
C VAL A 87 -4.85 -11.62 4.71
N ARG A 88 -4.48 -12.16 3.55
CA ARG A 88 -3.28 -12.96 3.34
C ARG A 88 -2.37 -12.26 2.34
N VAL A 89 -1.10 -12.13 2.69
CA VAL A 89 -0.07 -11.61 1.79
C VAL A 89 0.70 -12.78 1.19
N LEU A 90 0.59 -12.97 -0.11
CA LEU A 90 1.39 -13.91 -0.88
C LEU A 90 2.67 -13.21 -1.32
N VAL A 91 3.82 -13.84 -1.09
CA VAL A 91 5.13 -13.30 -1.44
C VAL A 91 5.95 -14.33 -2.21
N GLU A 92 6.56 -13.90 -3.31
CA GLU A 92 7.51 -14.72 -4.05
C GLU A 92 8.83 -14.79 -3.31
N LEU A 93 9.14 -15.96 -2.78
CA LEU A 93 10.35 -16.25 -1.98
C LEU A 93 10.86 -17.65 -2.33
N ASP A 94 12.16 -17.76 -2.57
CA ASP A 94 12.83 -19.06 -2.76
C ASP A 94 12.90 -19.88 -1.47
N ASP A 95 13.14 -19.21 -0.34
CA ASP A 95 13.24 -19.83 0.99
C ASP A 95 12.04 -19.46 1.86
N PRO A 96 11.16 -20.43 2.22
CA PRO A 96 10.05 -20.21 3.14
C PRO A 96 10.47 -19.69 4.53
N ALA A 97 11.73 -19.85 4.94
CA ALA A 97 12.23 -19.29 6.20
C ALA A 97 12.13 -17.75 6.25
N GLY A 98 12.15 -17.08 5.08
CA GLY A 98 11.97 -15.64 4.94
C GLY A 98 10.58 -15.12 5.35
N VAL A 99 9.59 -16.00 5.54
CA VAL A 99 8.24 -15.63 5.96
C VAL A 99 8.19 -15.13 7.41
N ARG A 100 8.98 -15.73 8.33
CA ARG A 100 8.91 -15.37 9.75
C ARG A 100 9.37 -13.93 10.02
N PRO A 101 10.53 -13.47 9.51
CA PRO A 101 10.95 -12.08 9.66
C PRO A 101 9.93 -11.08 9.07
N LEU A 102 9.31 -11.44 7.95
CA LEU A 102 8.30 -10.59 7.32
C LEU A 102 7.03 -10.47 8.17
N GLN A 103 6.56 -11.58 8.77
CA GLN A 103 5.43 -11.56 9.71
C GLN A 103 5.70 -10.72 10.96
N GLU A 104 6.94 -10.72 11.47
CA GLU A 104 7.36 -9.88 12.59
C GLU A 104 7.36 -8.40 12.19
N ALA A 105 7.89 -8.06 11.02
CA ALA A 105 7.88 -6.69 10.51
C ALA A 105 6.45 -6.16 10.28
N PHE A 106 5.53 -6.99 9.80
CA PHE A 106 4.12 -6.60 9.71
C PHE A 106 3.49 -6.35 11.08
N ARG A 107 3.82 -7.19 12.07
CA ARG A 107 3.32 -7.01 13.44
C ARG A 107 3.80 -5.71 14.06
N GLU A 108 5.06 -5.35 13.84
CA GLU A 108 5.62 -4.08 14.30
C GLU A 108 4.99 -2.87 13.59
N ALA A 109 4.80 -2.96 12.27
CA ALA A 109 4.30 -1.84 11.47
C ALA A 109 2.79 -1.60 11.60
N LEU A 110 1.99 -2.66 11.75
CA LEU A 110 0.52 -2.61 11.71
C LEU A 110 -0.13 -2.95 13.07
N GLY A 111 0.64 -3.44 14.04
CA GLY A 111 0.13 -3.84 15.36
C GLY A 111 -0.72 -5.13 15.34
N ILE A 112 -0.79 -5.82 14.19
CA ILE A 112 -1.60 -7.02 13.99
C ILE A 112 -0.80 -8.15 13.35
N ARG A 113 -1.20 -9.40 13.59
CA ARG A 113 -0.67 -10.56 12.87
C ARG A 113 -1.38 -10.67 11.53
N LEU A 114 -0.65 -10.44 10.43
CA LEU A 114 -1.10 -10.77 9.09
C LEU A 114 -0.69 -12.20 8.70
N GLN A 115 -1.58 -12.89 7.97
CA GLN A 115 -1.23 -14.15 7.33
C GLN A 115 -0.27 -13.86 6.17
N VAL A 116 0.82 -14.60 6.10
CA VAL A 116 1.82 -14.50 5.03
C VAL A 116 2.11 -15.90 4.53
N ALA A 117 2.10 -16.10 3.21
CA ALA A 117 2.45 -17.36 2.59
C ALA A 117 3.49 -17.13 1.49
N ALA A 118 4.53 -17.97 1.49
CA ALA A 118 5.49 -18.01 0.39
C ALA A 118 4.87 -18.76 -0.79
N VAL A 119 5.05 -18.20 -1.98
CA VAL A 119 4.69 -18.83 -3.25
C VAL A 119 5.94 -18.95 -4.13
N PRO A 120 5.99 -19.92 -5.06
CA PRO A 120 7.15 -20.07 -5.94
C PRO A 120 7.46 -18.77 -6.70
N PRO A 121 8.74 -18.48 -6.99
CA PRO A 121 9.11 -17.34 -7.82
C PRO A 121 8.40 -17.35 -9.17
N ARG A 122 8.02 -16.17 -9.67
CA ARG A 122 7.29 -15.96 -10.93
C ARG A 122 5.92 -16.64 -11.02
N SER A 123 5.32 -17.00 -9.88
CA SER A 123 3.97 -17.58 -9.83
C SER A 123 2.87 -16.51 -9.83
N LEU A 124 3.18 -15.28 -9.43
CA LEU A 124 2.23 -14.18 -9.34
C LEU A 124 2.11 -13.41 -10.66
N PRO A 125 0.91 -12.90 -11.00
CA PRO A 125 0.69 -12.12 -12.21
C PRO A 125 1.43 -10.78 -12.14
N ARG A 126 2.25 -10.51 -13.16
CA ARG A 126 2.94 -9.23 -13.35
C ARG A 126 2.05 -8.27 -14.13
N TRP A 127 1.97 -7.02 -13.67
CA TRP A 127 1.15 -6.00 -14.31
C TRP A 127 2.06 -4.90 -14.86
N GLU A 128 1.93 -4.56 -16.14
CA GLU A 128 2.74 -3.51 -16.79
C GLU A 128 2.37 -2.08 -16.34
N LEU A 129 1.19 -1.90 -15.75
CA LEU A 129 0.63 -0.61 -15.34
C LEU A 129 0.34 -0.57 -13.82
N LYS A 130 -0.83 -0.07 -13.39
CA LYS A 130 -1.20 -0.06 -11.97
C LYS A 130 -1.35 -1.51 -11.50
N ALA A 131 -0.39 -1.99 -10.73
CA ALA A 131 -0.43 -3.32 -10.14
C ALA A 131 -1.73 -3.49 -9.34
N ARG A 132 -2.62 -4.37 -9.82
CA ARG A 132 -3.78 -4.83 -9.05
C ARG A 132 -3.29 -5.86 -8.05
N ARG A 133 -2.71 -5.36 -6.97
CA ARG A 133 -2.16 -6.22 -5.90
C ARG A 133 -3.23 -6.76 -4.97
N VAL A 134 -4.40 -6.13 -4.90
CA VAL A 134 -5.52 -6.58 -4.06
C VAL A 134 -6.45 -7.45 -4.91
N VAL A 135 -6.56 -8.72 -4.53
CA VAL A 135 -7.52 -9.68 -5.11
C VAL A 135 -8.54 -10.03 -4.03
N ARG A 136 -9.83 -9.89 -4.35
CA ARG A 136 -10.93 -10.33 -3.46
C ARG A 136 -11.38 -11.73 -3.90
N ARG A 137 -11.41 -12.68 -2.97
CA ARG A 137 -11.98 -14.01 -3.15
C ARG A 137 -13.17 -14.23 -2.24
#